data_AF-K2BWZ6-F1
#
_entry.id   AF-K2BWZ6-F1
#
_cell.length_a   1.000
_cell.length_b   1.000
_cell.length_c   1.000
_cell.angle_alpha   90.00
_cell.angle_beta   90.00
_cell.angle_gamma   90.00
#
_symmetry.space_group_name_H-M   'P 1'
#
loop_
_entity.id
_entity.type
_entity.pdbx_description
1 polymer ?
#
loop_
_entity_poly.entity_id
_entity_poly.type
_entity_poly.pdbx_seq_one_letter_code
_entity_poly.pdbx_strand_id
1 'polypeptide(L)'
;MNPLYIIIGLLVLVGLWILFTYNSLITLRNRVREAWSQIDVQLKRRSSLIPNLVETVKGYAKHEKGVLEEVTKARTALMGAKNPHEAADADNMLTGALKTLFAVSENYPQLRASENFKQLQDEISDTETKVAASRQFYNTNVLDLNNNLETIPSAWVGQIFNFKKEEFFKATEEEKADVKVQF
;
A
#
# COMPACT_ATOMS: atom_id res chain seq x y z
N MET A 1 5.77 -26.68 50.90
CA MET A 1 6.03 -26.66 49.45
C MET A 1 7.49 -26.29 49.25
N ASN A 2 8.31 -27.13 48.61
CA ASN A 2 9.75 -26.87 48.50
C ASN A 2 9.96 -25.64 47.59
N PRO A 3 10.71 -24.59 48.01
CA PRO A 3 10.88 -23.37 47.22
C PRO A 3 11.43 -23.62 45.81
N LEU A 4 12.18 -24.72 45.63
CA LEU A 4 12.66 -25.18 44.33
C LEU A 4 11.52 -25.45 43.32
N TYR A 5 10.43 -26.10 43.74
CA TYR A 5 9.30 -26.39 42.84
C TYR A 5 8.55 -25.12 42.43
N ILE A 6 8.51 -24.11 43.31
CA ILE A 6 7.92 -22.81 43.01
C ILE A 6 8.74 -22.08 41.94
N ILE A 7 10.08 -22.10 42.06
CA ILE A 7 10.99 -21.49 41.08
C ILE A 7 10.87 -22.18 39.71
N ILE A 8 10.86 -23.52 39.69
CA ILE A 8 10.70 -24.29 38.44
C ILE A 8 9.35 -24.00 37.79
N GLY A 9 8.27 -23.98 38.58
CA GLY A 9 6.93 -23.66 38.06
C GLY A 9 6.87 -22.25 37.45
N LEU A 10 7.49 -21.26 38.11
CA LEU A 10 7.56 -19.88 37.60
C LEU A 10 8.37 -19.80 36.30
N LEU A 11 9.52 -20.48 36.22
CA LEU A 11 10.33 -20.51 35.00
C LEU A 11 9.59 -21.14 33.82
N VAL A 12 8.84 -22.22 34.05
CA VAL A 12 8.02 -22.86 33.01
C VAL A 12 6.92 -21.92 32.54
N LEU A 13 6.24 -21.22 33.46
CA LEU A 13 5.21 -20.22 33.11
C LEU A 13 5.79 -19.08 32.26
N VAL A 14 6.94 -18.53 32.64
CA VAL A 14 7.62 -17.48 31.87
C VAL A 14 8.05 -17.99 30.49
N GLY A 15 8.60 -19.20 30.42
CA GLY A 15 9.01 -19.82 29.16
C GLY A 15 7.84 -20.03 28.20
N LEU A 16 6.71 -20.54 28.69
CA LEU A 16 5.49 -20.69 27.90
C LEU A 16 4.96 -19.33 27.42
N TRP A 17 4.94 -18.33 28.31
CA TRP A 17 4.51 -16.98 27.96
C TRP A 17 5.36 -16.35 26.85
N ILE A 18 6.69 -16.48 26.91
CA ILE A 18 7.60 -16.02 25.85
C ILE A 18 7.29 -16.74 24.53
N LEU A 19 7.07 -18.05 24.56
CA LEU A 19 6.80 -18.86 23.37
C LEU A 19 5.50 -18.42 22.67
N PHE A 20 4.41 -18.23 23.42
CA PHE A 20 3.15 -17.74 22.87
C PHE A 20 3.28 -16.33 22.29
N THR A 21 3.94 -15.43 23.02
CA THR A 21 4.13 -14.03 22.59
C THR A 21 4.99 -13.94 21.34
N TYR A 22 6.09 -14.70 21.27
CA TYR A 22 6.96 -14.76 20.10
C TYR A 22 6.20 -15.24 18.86
N ASN A 23 5.43 -16.32 18.98
CA ASN A 23 4.63 -16.84 17.87
C ASN A 23 3.57 -15.83 17.41
N SER A 24 2.92 -15.13 18.34
CA SER A 24 1.96 -14.06 18.02
C SER A 24 2.61 -12.92 17.23
N LEU A 25 3.79 -12.45 17.65
CA LEU A 25 4.54 -11.42 16.93
C LEU A 25 5.00 -11.87 15.52
N ILE A 26 5.38 -13.14 15.36
CA ILE A 26 5.68 -13.73 14.04
C ILE A 26 4.43 -13.75 13.15
N THR A 27 3.26 -14.12 13.70
CA THR A 27 2.00 -14.09 12.96
C THR A 27 1.69 -12.67 12.47
N LEU A 28 1.81 -11.66 13.33
CA LEU A 28 1.58 -10.25 12.96
C LEU A 28 2.55 -9.79 11.85
N ARG A 29 3.84 -10.11 11.96
CA ARG A 29 4.83 -9.80 10.92
C ARG A 29 4.47 -10.45 9.58
N ASN A 30 4.02 -11.70 9.60
CA ASN A 30 3.63 -12.40 8.38
C ASN A 30 2.36 -11.80 7.76
N ARG A 31 1.40 -11.34 8.57
CA ARG A 31 0.22 -10.60 8.08
C ARG A 31 0.59 -9.29 7.40
N VAL A 32 1.54 -8.53 7.96
CA VAL A 32 2.05 -7.30 7.31
C VAL A 32 2.67 -7.64 5.94
N ARG A 33 3.47 -8.70 5.85
CA ARG A 33 4.07 -9.16 4.58
C ARG A 33 3.03 -9.64 3.57
N GLU A 34 2.00 -10.34 4.03
CA GLU A 34 0.88 -10.77 3.20
C GLU A 34 0.12 -9.57 2.65
N ALA A 35 -0.24 -8.61 3.51
CA ALA A 35 -0.92 -7.39 3.10
C ALA A 35 -0.08 -6.59 2.10
N TRP A 36 1.25 -6.55 2.28
CA TRP A 36 2.17 -5.94 1.33
C TRP A 36 2.14 -6.64 -0.04
N SER A 37 2.19 -7.97 -0.06
CA SER A 37 2.08 -8.75 -1.29
C SER A 37 0.78 -8.48 -2.05
N GLN A 38 -0.34 -8.31 -1.33
CA GLN A 38 -1.62 -7.96 -1.94
C GLN A 38 -1.58 -6.58 -2.62
N ILE A 39 -0.95 -5.58 -1.98
CA ILE A 39 -0.73 -4.26 -2.60
C ILE A 39 0.10 -4.39 -3.87
N ASP A 40 1.25 -5.08 -3.81
CA ASP A 40 2.17 -5.26 -4.94
C ASP A 40 1.47 -5.88 -6.17
N VAL A 41 0.59 -6.88 -5.96
CA VAL A 41 -0.21 -7.46 -7.03
C VAL A 41 -1.11 -6.42 -7.70
N GLN A 42 -1.79 -5.56 -6.92
CA GLN A 42 -2.66 -4.53 -7.49
C GLN A 42 -1.87 -3.43 -8.22
N LEU A 43 -0.73 -3.01 -7.67
CA LEU A 43 0.16 -2.03 -8.30
C LEU A 43 0.71 -2.53 -9.64
N LYS A 44 1.10 -3.81 -9.71
CA LYS A 44 1.51 -4.46 -10.96
C LYS A 44 0.39 -4.54 -11.97
N ARG A 45 -0.83 -4.91 -11.54
CA ARG A 45 -2.01 -4.92 -12.40
C ARG A 45 -2.27 -3.52 -12.98
N ARG A 46 -2.33 -2.49 -12.14
CA ARG A 46 -2.50 -1.10 -12.56
C ARG A 46 -1.44 -0.67 -13.58
N SER A 47 -0.16 -0.97 -13.30
CA SER A 47 0.97 -0.67 -14.20
C SER A 47 0.92 -1.40 -15.54
N SER A 48 0.31 -2.59 -15.58
CA SER A 48 0.15 -3.40 -16.80
C SER A 48 -0.89 -2.85 -17.76
N LEU A 49 -1.86 -2.07 -17.28
CA LEU A 49 -2.91 -1.44 -18.10
C LEU A 49 -2.43 -0.15 -18.79
N ILE A 50 -1.42 0.51 -18.23
CA ILE A 50 -0.92 1.81 -18.71
C ILE A 50 -0.45 1.80 -20.18
N PRO A 51 0.31 0.80 -20.68
CA PRO A 51 0.72 0.78 -22.09
C PRO A 51 -0.48 0.82 -23.04
N ASN A 52 -1.50 0.01 -22.79
CA ASN A 52 -2.72 -0.03 -23.60
C ASN A 52 -3.48 1.31 -23.54
N LEU A 53 -3.54 1.94 -22.37
CA LEU A 53 -4.11 3.27 -22.20
C LEU A 53 -3.35 4.31 -23.03
N VAL A 54 -2.01 4.31 -22.93
CA VAL A 54 -1.15 5.24 -23.67
C VAL A 54 -1.30 5.06 -25.18
N GLU A 55 -1.35 3.82 -25.68
CA GLU A 55 -1.58 3.54 -27.09
C GLU A 55 -2.95 4.03 -27.56
N THR A 56 -4.00 3.78 -26.77
CA THR A 56 -5.36 4.23 -27.05
C THR A 56 -5.42 5.75 -27.14
N VAL A 57 -4.85 6.46 -26.16
CA VAL A 57 -4.85 7.94 -26.16
C VAL A 57 -4.02 8.49 -27.31
N LYS A 58 -2.86 7.90 -27.63
CA LYS A 58 -2.03 8.32 -28.78
C LYS A 58 -2.78 8.27 -30.12
N GLY A 59 -3.73 7.36 -30.27
CA GLY A 59 -4.57 7.25 -31.48
C GLY A 59 -5.39 8.51 -31.75
N TYR A 60 -5.86 9.19 -30.68
CA TYR A 60 -6.79 10.31 -30.76
C TYR A 60 -6.15 11.66 -30.39
N ALA A 61 -5.22 11.70 -29.43
CA ALA A 61 -4.67 12.90 -28.83
C ALA A 61 -3.15 13.00 -29.05
N LYS A 62 -2.71 13.13 -30.31
CA LYS A 62 -1.29 13.14 -30.70
C LYS A 62 -0.47 14.32 -30.16
N HIS A 63 -1.14 15.40 -29.76
CA HIS A 63 -0.51 16.62 -29.25
C HIS A 63 -0.18 16.55 -27.75
N GLU A 64 -0.74 15.57 -27.01
CA GLU A 64 -0.60 15.42 -25.56
C GLU A 64 0.65 14.63 -25.13
N LYS A 65 1.79 14.91 -25.77
CA LYS A 65 3.03 14.17 -25.51
C LYS A 65 3.52 14.32 -24.07
N GLY A 66 3.42 15.52 -23.51
CA GLY A 66 3.86 15.80 -22.13
C GLY A 66 3.11 14.95 -21.11
N VAL A 67 1.77 14.89 -21.20
CA VAL A 67 0.93 14.11 -20.29
C VAL A 67 1.22 12.61 -20.41
N LEU A 68 1.38 12.10 -21.64
CA LEU A 68 1.71 10.69 -21.88
C LEU A 68 3.12 10.33 -21.38
N GLU A 69 4.07 11.25 -21.47
CA GLU A 69 5.40 11.08 -20.88
C GLU A 69 5.34 11.03 -19.36
N GLU A 70 4.56 11.89 -18.71
CA GLU A 70 4.37 11.87 -17.25
C GLU A 70 3.79 10.54 -16.78
N VAL A 71 2.74 10.05 -17.45
CA VAL A 71 2.12 8.74 -17.14
C VAL A 71 3.13 7.60 -17.34
N THR A 72 3.93 7.65 -18.40
CA THR A 72 4.96 6.64 -18.67
C THR A 72 6.08 6.68 -17.64
N LYS A 73 6.53 7.87 -17.22
CA LYS A 73 7.54 8.05 -16.17
C LYS A 73 7.03 7.53 -14.83
N ALA A 74 5.80 7.88 -14.45
CA ALA A 74 5.18 7.41 -13.21
C ALA A 74 5.04 5.89 -13.18
N ARG A 75 4.64 5.27 -14.30
CA ARG A 75 4.61 3.80 -14.44
C ARG A 75 6.00 3.18 -14.22
N THR A 76 7.04 3.75 -14.84
CA THR A 76 8.41 3.24 -14.68
C THR A 76 8.90 3.38 -13.24
N ALA A 77 8.58 4.49 -12.56
CA ALA A 77 8.88 4.66 -11.15
C ALA A 77 8.19 3.58 -10.30
N LEU A 78 6.92 3.28 -10.57
CA LEU A 78 6.15 2.27 -9.84
C LEU A 78 6.72 0.86 -10.04
N MET A 79 7.14 0.53 -11.26
CA MET A 79 7.80 -0.76 -11.57
C MET A 79 9.20 -0.88 -10.95
N GLY A 80 9.86 0.23 -10.65
CA GLY A 80 11.20 0.28 -10.07
C GLY A 80 11.22 0.28 -8.54
N ALA A 81 10.07 0.48 -7.89
CA ALA A 81 9.96 0.52 -6.44
C ALA A 81 10.30 -0.83 -5.80
N LYS A 82 11.15 -0.80 -4.76
CA LYS A 82 11.64 -2.02 -4.07
C LYS A 82 11.05 -2.21 -2.69
N ASN A 83 10.48 -1.16 -2.11
CA ASN A 83 9.92 -1.19 -0.76
C ASN A 83 8.55 -0.49 -0.73
N PRO A 84 7.76 -0.71 0.35
CA PRO A 84 6.42 -0.14 0.46
C PRO A 84 6.37 1.39 0.35
N HIS A 85 7.39 2.08 0.86
CA HIS A 85 7.48 3.53 0.81
C HIS A 85 7.67 4.04 -0.62
N GLU A 86 8.66 3.53 -1.34
CA GLU A 86 8.91 3.88 -2.75
C GLU A 86 7.68 3.58 -3.63
N ALA A 87 6.99 2.48 -3.37
CA ALA A 87 5.79 2.10 -4.10
C ALA A 87 4.61 3.04 -3.80
N ALA A 88 4.50 3.53 -2.57
CA ALA A 88 3.52 4.55 -2.19
C ALA A 88 3.74 5.84 -2.97
N ASP A 89 4.95 6.37 -2.94
CA ASP A 89 5.30 7.60 -3.64
C ASP A 89 5.06 7.47 -5.14
N ALA A 90 5.53 6.38 -5.74
CA ALA A 90 5.39 6.15 -7.17
C ALA A 90 3.93 5.93 -7.60
N ASP A 91 3.12 5.22 -6.81
CA ASP A 91 1.69 5.05 -7.11
C ASP A 91 0.93 6.38 -6.97
N ASN A 92 1.30 7.23 -6.01
CA ASN A 92 0.74 8.57 -5.87
C ASN A 92 1.03 9.43 -7.10
N MET A 93 2.27 9.39 -7.61
CA MET A 93 2.63 10.05 -8.87
C MET A 93 1.80 9.52 -10.05
N LEU A 94 1.59 8.20 -10.12
CA LEU A 94 0.79 7.58 -11.18
C LEU A 94 -0.68 8.01 -11.08
N THR A 95 -1.26 8.04 -9.88
CA THR A 95 -2.62 8.54 -9.64
C THR A 95 -2.77 9.98 -10.11
N GLY A 96 -1.82 10.86 -9.77
CA GLY A 96 -1.83 12.26 -10.22
C GLY A 96 -1.77 12.38 -11.74
N ALA A 97 -0.83 11.68 -12.38
CA ALA A 97 -0.69 11.69 -13.84
C ALA A 97 -1.94 11.15 -14.56
N LEU A 98 -2.56 10.10 -14.02
CA LEU A 98 -3.81 9.54 -14.56
C LEU A 98 -4.99 10.51 -14.42
N LYS A 99 -5.11 11.24 -13.29
CA LYS A 99 -6.13 12.29 -13.13
C LYS A 99 -5.98 13.38 -14.20
N THR A 100 -4.76 13.85 -14.43
CA THR A 100 -4.47 14.82 -15.50
C THR A 100 -4.80 14.25 -16.88
N LEU A 101 -4.41 13.01 -17.17
CA LEU A 101 -4.71 12.35 -18.44
C LEU A 101 -6.22 12.24 -18.69
N PHE A 102 -7.00 11.85 -17.66
CA PHE A 102 -8.45 11.75 -17.78
C PHE A 102 -9.11 13.11 -17.96
N ALA A 103 -8.65 14.15 -17.25
CA ALA A 103 -9.14 15.52 -17.47
C ALA A 103 -8.86 16.01 -18.90
N VAL A 104 -7.66 15.76 -19.42
CA VAL A 104 -7.30 16.11 -20.81
C VAL A 104 -8.16 15.33 -21.82
N SER A 105 -8.49 14.07 -21.55
CA SER A 105 -9.32 13.24 -22.41
C SER A 105 -10.74 13.78 -22.63
N GLU A 106 -11.24 14.63 -21.71
CA GLU A 106 -12.55 15.27 -21.85
C GLU A 106 -12.62 16.23 -23.05
N ASN A 107 -11.47 16.81 -23.43
CA ASN A 107 -11.36 17.67 -24.61
C ASN A 107 -11.41 16.90 -25.94
N TYR A 108 -11.43 15.56 -25.90
CA TYR A 108 -11.41 14.70 -27.09
C TYR A 108 -12.68 13.81 -27.12
N PRO A 109 -13.81 14.31 -27.67
CA PRO A 109 -15.09 13.58 -27.67
C PRO A 109 -15.01 12.18 -28.29
N GLN A 110 -14.21 12.01 -29.36
CA GLN A 110 -14.02 10.72 -30.03
C GLN A 110 -13.30 9.70 -29.12
N LEU A 111 -12.30 10.13 -28.35
CA LEU A 111 -11.60 9.30 -27.37
C LEU A 111 -12.55 8.92 -26.23
N ARG A 112 -13.27 9.90 -25.69
CA ARG A 112 -14.27 9.68 -24.64
C ARG A 112 -15.38 8.72 -25.07
N ALA A 113 -15.75 8.73 -26.35
CA ALA A 113 -16.75 7.82 -26.91
C ALA A 113 -16.20 6.41 -27.19
N SER A 114 -14.87 6.22 -27.22
CA SER A 114 -14.26 4.92 -27.47
C SER A 114 -14.54 3.94 -26.33
N GLU A 115 -15.14 2.79 -26.66
CA GLU A 115 -15.43 1.73 -25.69
C GLU A 115 -14.16 1.20 -25.03
N ASN A 116 -13.09 0.99 -25.81
CA ASN A 116 -11.79 0.54 -25.28
C ASN A 116 -11.22 1.52 -24.25
N PHE A 117 -11.34 2.83 -24.49
CA PHE A 117 -10.85 3.84 -23.55
C PHE A 117 -11.66 3.85 -22.24
N LYS A 118 -12.99 3.78 -22.33
CA LYS A 118 -13.88 3.69 -21.17
C LYS A 118 -13.57 2.46 -20.34
N GLN A 119 -13.44 1.29 -20.99
CA GLN A 119 -13.11 0.05 -20.29
C GLN A 119 -11.77 0.16 -19.54
N LEU A 120 -10.73 0.69 -20.18
CA LEU A 120 -9.43 0.88 -19.52
C LEU A 120 -9.51 1.88 -18.37
N GLN A 121 -10.27 2.97 -18.53
CA GLN A 121 -10.49 3.94 -17.46
C GLN A 121 -11.19 3.29 -16.26
N ASP A 122 -12.24 2.50 -16.50
CA ASP A 122 -12.99 1.79 -15.46
C ASP A 122 -12.12 0.74 -14.75
N GLU A 123 -11.34 -0.05 -15.52
CA GLU A 123 -10.40 -1.03 -14.94
C GLU A 123 -9.32 -0.36 -14.09
N ILE A 124 -8.79 0.79 -14.54
CA ILE A 124 -7.80 1.55 -13.77
C ILE A 124 -8.43 2.12 -12.49
N SER A 125 -9.64 2.67 -12.56
CA SER A 125 -10.37 3.19 -11.39
C SER A 125 -10.70 2.08 -10.39
N ASP A 126 -11.08 0.90 -10.85
CA ASP A 126 -11.29 -0.28 -10.01
C ASP A 126 -9.99 -0.73 -9.34
N THR A 127 -8.86 -0.74 -10.07
CA THR A 127 -7.57 -1.06 -9.46
C THR A 127 -7.13 -0.02 -8.42
N GLU A 128 -7.39 1.27 -8.63
CA GLU A 128 -7.12 2.32 -7.63
C GLU A 128 -7.92 2.06 -6.36
N THR A 129 -9.22 1.78 -6.49
CA THR A 129 -10.09 1.48 -5.35
C THR A 129 -9.58 0.26 -4.56
N LYS A 130 -9.14 -0.79 -5.27
CA LYS A 130 -8.53 -1.98 -4.66
C LYS A 130 -7.20 -1.68 -3.98
N VAL A 131 -6.35 -0.86 -4.59
CA VAL A 131 -5.11 -0.38 -3.97
C VAL A 131 -5.42 0.37 -2.67
N ALA A 132 -6.39 1.29 -2.68
CA ALA A 132 -6.80 2.03 -1.48
C ALA A 132 -7.28 1.10 -0.35
N ALA A 133 -8.12 0.11 -0.66
CA ALA A 133 -8.56 -0.89 0.31
C ALA A 133 -7.39 -1.74 0.85
N SER A 134 -6.49 -2.19 -0.03
CA SER A 134 -5.29 -2.94 0.38
C SER A 134 -4.32 -2.10 1.22
N ARG A 135 -4.19 -0.79 0.97
CA ARG A 135 -3.41 0.14 1.81
C ARG A 135 -3.99 0.22 3.21
N GLN A 136 -5.30 0.39 3.34
CA GLN A 136 -5.97 0.41 4.63
C GLN A 136 -5.72 -0.91 5.38
N PHE A 137 -5.86 -2.05 4.70
CA PHE A 137 -5.59 -3.36 5.30
C PHE A 137 -4.14 -3.51 5.77
N TYR A 138 -3.16 -3.10 4.96
CA TYR A 138 -1.75 -3.09 5.35
C TYR A 138 -1.51 -2.20 6.57
N ASN A 139 -2.04 -0.98 6.56
CA ASN A 139 -1.88 -0.04 7.67
C ASN A 139 -2.48 -0.57 8.96
N THR A 140 -3.63 -1.23 8.92
CA THR A 140 -4.21 -1.89 10.11
C THR A 140 -3.28 -2.98 10.65
N ASN A 141 -2.71 -3.82 9.80
CA ASN A 141 -1.77 -4.87 10.25
C ASN A 141 -0.45 -4.28 10.80
N VAL A 142 0.05 -3.19 10.19
CA VAL A 142 1.22 -2.45 10.69
C VAL A 142 0.92 -1.84 12.06
N LEU A 143 -0.27 -1.25 12.24
CA LEU A 143 -0.71 -0.72 13.52
C LEU A 143 -0.74 -1.82 14.59
N ASP A 144 -1.35 -2.97 14.29
CA ASP A 144 -1.44 -4.09 15.22
C ASP A 144 -0.05 -4.61 15.64
N LEU A 145 0.87 -4.76 14.68
CA LEU A 145 2.25 -5.15 14.95
C LEU A 145 2.95 -4.11 15.82
N ASN A 146 2.90 -2.83 15.43
CA ASN A 146 3.59 -1.76 16.15
C ASN A 146 3.05 -1.58 17.57
N ASN A 147 1.73 -1.65 17.76
CA ASN A 147 1.09 -1.62 19.08
C ASN A 147 1.56 -2.77 19.97
N ASN A 148 1.67 -4.00 19.43
CA ASN A 148 2.19 -5.15 20.18
C ASN A 148 3.68 -5.00 20.53
N LEU A 149 4.46 -4.30 19.71
CA LEU A 149 5.86 -4.00 20.01
C LEU A 149 6.05 -2.88 21.03
N GLU A 150 5.02 -2.06 21.26
CA GLU A 150 5.05 -0.95 22.22
C GLU A 150 4.34 -1.27 23.54
N THR A 151 3.46 -2.27 23.56
CA THR A 151 2.64 -2.60 24.74
C THR A 151 3.23 -3.75 25.55
N ILE A 152 3.28 -3.59 26.88
CA ILE A 152 3.69 -4.65 27.81
C ILE A 152 2.54 -5.68 27.96
N PRO A 153 2.84 -6.99 27.99
CA PRO A 153 4.18 -7.57 28.16
C PRO A 153 4.89 -7.93 26.85
N SER A 154 4.22 -7.81 25.71
CA SER A 154 4.76 -8.14 24.38
C SER A 154 6.00 -7.33 23.99
N ALA A 155 6.09 -6.07 24.40
CA ALA A 155 7.24 -5.20 24.15
C ALA A 155 8.57 -5.78 24.63
N TRP A 156 8.59 -6.51 25.76
CA TRP A 156 9.81 -7.13 26.29
C TRP A 156 10.32 -8.24 25.37
N VAL A 157 9.42 -9.11 24.91
CA VAL A 157 9.76 -10.16 23.93
C VAL A 157 10.21 -9.51 22.62
N GLY A 158 9.50 -8.46 22.17
CA GLY A 158 9.89 -7.69 20.99
C GLY A 158 11.33 -7.16 21.06
N GLN A 159 11.73 -6.59 22.20
CA GLN A 159 13.09 -6.09 22.42
C GLN A 159 14.13 -7.21 22.49
N ILE A 160 13.87 -8.29 23.25
CA ILE A 160 14.80 -9.42 23.41
C ILE A 160 15.10 -10.09 22.06
N PHE A 161 14.08 -10.26 21.22
CA PHE A 161 14.20 -10.91 19.91
C PHE A 161 14.36 -9.93 18.74
N ASN A 162 14.63 -8.64 19.02
CA ASN A 162 14.90 -7.60 18.03
C ASN A 162 13.83 -7.47 16.93
N PHE A 163 12.55 -7.53 17.31
CA PHE A 163 11.46 -7.22 16.40
C PHE A 163 11.47 -5.73 16.05
N LYS A 164 11.36 -5.43 14.76
CA LYS A 164 11.31 -4.06 14.25
C LYS A 164 9.87 -3.66 13.96
N LYS A 165 9.59 -2.37 14.19
CA LYS A 165 8.36 -1.73 13.71
C LYS A 165 8.39 -1.67 12.19
N GLU A 166 7.20 -1.73 11.61
CA GLU A 166 7.00 -1.56 10.17
C GLU A 166 6.44 -0.15 9.92
N GLU A 167 6.72 0.41 8.75
CA GLU A 167 6.25 1.73 8.37
C GLU A 167 4.85 1.66 7.77
N PHE A 168 4.03 2.67 8.02
CA PHE A 168 2.73 2.78 7.37
C PHE A 168 2.89 3.13 5.89
N PHE A 169 2.00 2.59 5.07
CA PHE A 169 1.80 3.03 3.70
C PHE A 169 1.05 4.36 3.72
N LYS A 170 1.77 5.47 3.59
CA LYS A 170 1.21 6.83 3.66
C LYS A 170 0.40 7.16 2.41
N ALA A 171 -0.78 7.75 2.60
CA ALA A 171 -1.48 8.47 1.55
C ALA A 171 -0.86 9.87 1.36
N THR A 172 -1.12 10.51 0.23
CA THR A 172 -0.59 11.85 -0.09
C THR A 172 -1.00 12.88 0.97
N GLU A 173 -0.12 13.86 1.21
CA GLU A 173 -0.41 15.04 2.04
C GLU A 173 -1.62 15.86 1.52
N GLU A 174 -2.00 15.69 0.25
CA GLU A 174 -3.19 16.34 -0.36
C GLU A 174 -4.51 15.81 0.22
N GLU A 175 -4.59 14.55 0.69
CA GLU A 175 -5.77 14.05 1.41
C GLU A 175 -5.84 14.58 2.85
N LYS A 176 -4.76 15.17 3.37
CA LYS A 176 -4.73 15.86 4.67
C LYS A 176 -5.01 17.36 4.59
N ALA A 177 -5.16 17.93 3.39
CA ALA A 177 -5.59 19.30 3.25
C ALA A 177 -7.07 19.37 3.68
N ASP A 178 -7.28 19.66 4.97
CA ASP A 178 -8.58 19.93 5.59
C ASP A 178 -9.53 20.60 4.60
N VAL A 179 -10.69 19.98 4.37
CA VAL A 179 -11.83 20.62 3.74
C VAL A 179 -12.22 21.77 4.65
N LYS A 180 -11.66 22.95 4.39
CA LYS A 180 -12.10 24.20 5.00
C LYS A 180 -13.49 24.48 4.45
N VAL A 181 -14.50 23.96 5.13
CA VAL A 181 -15.89 24.38 4.93
C VAL A 181 -15.95 25.84 5.36
N GLN A 182 -15.87 26.74 4.38
CA GLN A 182 -16.22 28.14 4.58
C GLN A 182 -17.74 28.21 4.60
N PHE A 183 -18.30 28.59 5.75
CA PHE A 183 -19.68 29.08 5.84
C PHE A 183 -19.77 30.50 5.28
#